data_AF-A0A7K3NS74-F1
#
_entry.id   AF-A0A7K3NS74-F1
#
_cell.length_a   1.000
_cell.length_b   1.000
_cell.length_c   1.000
_cell.angle_alpha   90.00
_cell.angle_beta   90.00
_cell.angle_gamma   90.00
#
_symmetry.space_group_name_H-M   'P 1'
#
loop_
_entity.id
_entity.type
_entity.pdbx_description
1 polymer ?
#
loop_
_entity_poly.entity_id
_entity_poly.type
_entity_poly.pdbx_seq_one_letter_code
_entity_poly.pdbx_strand_id
1 'polypeptide(L)' 'MNFTEADLPVEINHEQMVTLADGTSIRFETNGEAKDVYVGDAFNPTVQLFPDCDHLVETPHGMFKVTAMFTDTVMVQKA' A
#
# COMPACT_ATOMS: atom_id res chain seq x y z
N MET A 1 -8.71 -3.15 10.71
CA MET A 1 -9.16 -4.40 10.06
C MET A 1 -8.16 -4.68 8.95
N ASN A 2 -7.60 -5.87 8.86
CA ASN A 2 -6.50 -6.14 7.92
C ASN A 2 -7.02 -6.99 6.76
N PHE A 3 -6.53 -6.69 5.57
CA PHE A 3 -6.87 -7.37 4.33
C PHE A 3 -5.74 -8.30 3.89
N THR A 4 -6.07 -9.20 2.99
CA THR A 4 -5.13 -10.14 2.38
C THR A 4 -5.08 -9.95 0.87
N GLU A 5 -4.14 -10.60 0.20
CA GLU A 5 -4.08 -10.60 -1.27
C GLU A 5 -5.39 -11.03 -1.94
N ALA A 6 -6.17 -11.90 -1.29
CA ALA A 6 -7.45 -12.39 -1.82
C ALA A 6 -8.55 -11.31 -1.86
N ASP A 7 -8.37 -10.23 -1.10
CA ASP A 7 -9.32 -9.11 -1.02
C ASP A 7 -9.04 -8.04 -2.08
N LEU A 8 -7.96 -8.17 -2.85
CA LEU A 8 -7.58 -7.18 -3.86
C LEU A 8 -8.56 -7.19 -5.05
N PRO A 9 -8.93 -6.02 -5.62
CA PRO A 9 -8.47 -4.68 -5.25
C PRO A 9 -9.17 -4.14 -3.99
N VAL A 10 -8.42 -3.44 -3.15
CA VAL A 10 -8.95 -2.87 -1.90
C VAL A 10 -8.36 -1.50 -1.61
N GLU A 11 -9.21 -0.62 -1.10
CA GLU A 11 -8.82 0.68 -0.58
C GLU A 11 -8.68 0.60 0.95
N ILE A 12 -7.52 0.99 1.47
CA ILE A 12 -7.21 0.94 2.90
C ILE A 12 -6.99 2.35 3.45
N ASN A 13 -7.34 2.58 4.72
CA ASN A 13 -6.97 3.77 5.48
C ASN A 13 -5.71 3.53 6.34
N HIS A 14 -5.21 4.55 7.04
CA HIS A 14 -3.93 4.49 7.79
C HIS A 14 -3.96 3.56 9.02
N GLU A 15 -5.11 3.02 9.41
CA GLU A 15 -5.27 2.02 10.48
C GLU A 15 -5.38 0.58 9.93
N GLN A 16 -5.26 0.42 8.61
CA GLN A 16 -5.43 -0.83 7.90
C GLN A 16 -4.17 -1.18 7.11
N MET A 17 -4.02 -2.46 6.79
CA MET A 17 -2.92 -2.96 5.96
C MET A 17 -3.38 -4.14 5.09
N VAL A 18 -2.64 -4.39 4.02
CA VAL A 18 -2.74 -5.61 3.21
C VAL A 18 -1.56 -6.52 3.52
N THR A 19 -1.79 -7.81 3.70
CA THR A 19 -0.73 -8.85 3.72
C THR A 19 -0.81 -9.68 2.44
N LEU A 20 0.26 -9.67 1.66
CA LEU A 20 0.40 -10.42 0.41
C LEU A 20 0.66 -11.90 0.68
N ALA A 21 0.54 -12.76 -0.34
CA ALA A 21 0.68 -14.21 -0.18
C ALA A 21 2.05 -14.65 0.34
N ASP A 22 3.11 -13.85 0.12
CA ASP A 22 4.46 -14.11 0.61
C ASP A 22 4.73 -13.57 2.03
N GLY A 23 3.73 -12.94 2.65
CA GLY A 23 3.83 -12.29 3.95
C GLY A 23 4.27 -10.83 3.90
N THR A 24 4.59 -10.28 2.73
CA THR A 24 4.87 -8.86 2.55
C THR A 24 3.65 -8.04 2.98
N SER A 25 3.86 -7.05 3.85
CA SER A 25 2.81 -6.12 4.25
C SER A 25 2.86 -4.83 3.43
N ILE A 26 1.70 -4.24 3.15
CA ILE A 26 1.56 -2.91 2.58
C ILE A 26 0.68 -2.11 3.53
N ARG A 27 1.25 -1.03 4.08
CA ARG A 27 0.56 -0.06 4.94
C ARG A 27 1.02 1.34 4.57
N PHE A 28 0.33 2.36 5.06
CA PHE A 28 0.78 3.74 4.91
C PHE A 28 0.51 4.56 6.16
N GLU A 29 1.24 5.67 6.28
CA GLU A 29 0.97 6.74 7.22
C GLU A 29 0.72 8.05 6.47
N THR A 30 -0.12 8.91 7.03
CA THR A 30 -0.47 10.19 6.42
C THR A 30 0.54 11.26 6.81
N ASN A 31 1.10 11.95 5.81
CA ASN A 31 2.07 13.01 5.99
C ASN A 31 1.65 14.26 5.19
N GLY A 32 0.78 15.07 5.81
CA GLY A 32 0.10 16.15 5.12
C GLY A 32 -0.83 15.60 4.04
N GLU A 33 -0.60 16.00 2.78
CA GLU A 33 -1.36 15.46 1.63
C GLU A 33 -0.75 14.17 1.05
N ALA A 34 0.49 13.88 1.41
CA ALA A 34 1.22 12.72 0.94
C ALA A 34 0.95 11.48 1.81
N LYS A 35 1.16 10.31 1.21
CA LYS A 35 1.08 9.01 1.85
C LYS A 35 2.46 8.39 1.88
N ASP A 36 2.97 8.18 3.09
CA ASP A 36 4.24 7.49 3.33
C ASP A 36 3.93 5.99 3.35
N VAL A 37 4.25 5.31 2.25
CA VAL A 37 3.97 3.88 2.05
C VAL A 37 5.13 3.05 2.59
N TYR A 38 4.79 2.01 3.35
CA TYR A 38 5.74 1.06 3.91
C TYR A 38 5.45 -0.33 3.35
N VAL A 39 6.52 -0.99 2.89
CA VAL A 39 6.47 -2.35 2.34
C VAL A 39 7.27 -3.30 3.23
N GLY A 40 6.71 -4.45 3.56
CA GLY A 40 7.35 -5.48 4.38
C GLY A 40 7.48 -5.07 5.85
N ASP A 41 8.69 -5.14 6.39
CA ASP A 41 9.06 -4.77 7.76
C ASP A 41 9.81 -3.43 7.83
N ALA A 42 9.71 -2.61 6.79
CA ALA A 42 10.43 -1.34 6.68
C ALA A 42 10.13 -0.40 7.86
N PHE A 43 11.21 0.07 8.50
CA PHE A 43 11.14 1.07 9.57
C PHE A 43 10.88 2.49 9.04
N ASN A 44 11.47 2.82 7.89
CA ASN A 44 11.27 4.09 7.20
C ASN A 44 10.31 3.89 6.01
N PRO A 45 9.62 4.96 5.54
CA PRO A 45 8.80 4.88 4.34
C PRO A 45 9.61 4.35 3.17
N THR A 46 9.06 3.35 2.47
CA THR A 46 9.65 2.83 1.22
C THR A 46 9.53 3.88 0.12
N VAL A 47 8.41 4.61 0.09
CA VAL A 47 8.15 5.69 -0.86
C VAL A 47 7.15 6.68 -0.25
N GLN A 48 7.26 7.94 -0.64
CA GLN A 48 6.25 8.96 -0.38
C GLN A 48 5.47 9.23 -1.68
N LEU A 49 4.14 9.12 -1.63
CA LEU A 49 3.26 9.33 -2.77
C LEU A 49 2.32 10.51 -2.56
N PHE A 50 2.26 11.41 -3.53
CA PHE A 50 1.20 12.41 -3.64
C PHE A 50 -0.06 11.81 -4.26
N PRO A 51 -1.24 12.44 -4.12
CA PRO A 51 -2.45 11.97 -4.79
C PRO A 51 -2.24 11.66 -6.28
N ASP A 52 -2.86 10.59 -6.75
CA ASP A 52 -2.79 10.03 -8.10
C ASP A 52 -1.41 9.50 -8.51
N CYS A 53 -0.43 9.45 -7.60
CA CYS A 53 0.85 8.79 -7.84
C CYS A 53 0.79 7.31 -7.49
N ASP A 54 1.50 6.51 -8.28
CA ASP A 54 1.59 5.06 -8.15
C ASP A 54 2.98 4.62 -7.69
N HIS A 55 3.02 3.51 -6.94
CA HIS A 55 4.22 2.73 -6.66
C HIS A 55 3.98 1.25 -6.99
N LEU A 56 4.95 0.60 -7.62
CA LEU A 56 4.91 -0.84 -7.88
C LEU A 56 5.72 -1.58 -6.81
N VAL A 57 5.07 -2.54 -6.16
CA VAL A 57 5.67 -3.47 -5.22
C VAL A 57 5.90 -4.79 -5.96
N GLU A 58 7.17 -5.14 -6.15
CA GLU A 58 7.58 -6.40 -6.76
C GLU A 58 7.78 -7.47 -5.68
N THR A 59 7.12 -8.61 -5.85
CA THR A 59 7.31 -9.81 -5.01
C THR A 59 7.64 -11.00 -5.90
N PRO A 60 8.16 -12.11 -5.34
CA PRO A 60 8.31 -13.36 -6.10
C PRO A 60 7.01 -13.92 -6.69
N HIS A 61 5.84 -13.47 -6.21
CA HIS A 61 4.51 -13.99 -6.57
C HIS A 61 3.70 -13.05 -7.46
N GLY A 62 4.22 -11.85 -7.77
CA GLY A 62 3.55 -10.90 -8.65
C GLY A 62 3.95 -9.46 -8.39
N MET A 63 3.38 -8.57 -9.20
CA MET A 63 3.50 -7.13 -9.05
C MET A 63 2.18 -6.55 -8.54
N PHE A 64 2.29 -5.63 -7.59
CA PHE A 64 1.16 -4.97 -6.97
C PHE A 64 1.32 -3.46 -7.11
N LYS A 65 0.23 -2.80 -7.50
CA LYS A 65 0.19 -1.34 -7.64
C LYS A 65 -0.44 -0.74 -6.40
N VAL A 66 0.25 0.22 -5.81
CA VAL A 66 -0.23 1.05 -4.71
C VAL A 66 -0.45 2.47 -5.25
N THR A 67 -1.68 2.94 -5.23
CA THR A 67 -2.06 4.28 -5.68
C THR A 67 -2.45 5.13 -4.48
N ALA A 68 -1.83 6.29 -4.32
CA ALA A 68 -2.24 7.29 -3.34
C ALA A 68 -3.53 7.97 -3.80
N MET A 69 -4.61 7.86 -3.03
CA MET A 69 -5.88 8.51 -3.36
C MET A 69 -5.86 9.98 -2.94
N PHE A 70 -6.81 10.77 -3.43
CA PHE A 70 -7.03 12.14 -2.93
C PHE A 70 -7.54 12.14 -1.48
N THR A 71 -8.40 11.17 -1.16
CA THR A 71 -8.82 10.85 0.21
C THR A 71 -7.66 10.30 1.05
N ASP A 72 -7.85 10.20 2.36
CA ASP A 72 -6.85 9.66 3.28
C ASP A 72 -6.76 8.12 3.23
N THR A 73 -6.49 7.62 2.03
CA THR A 73 -6.49 6.21 1.69
C THR A 73 -5.46 5.91 0.60
N VAL A 74 -5.13 4.62 0.48
CA VAL A 74 -4.39 4.09 -0.67
C VAL A 74 -5.15 2.92 -1.27
N MET A 75 -5.17 2.82 -2.59
CA MET A 75 -5.68 1.66 -3.33
C MET A 75 -4.55 0.66 -3.54
N VAL A 76 -4.77 -0.60 -3.19
CA VAL A 76 -3.87 -1.71 -3.48
C VAL A 76 -4.54 -2.66 -4.45
N GLN A 77 -3.86 -3.00 -5.54
CA GLN A 77 -4.38 -3.88 -6.58
C GLN A 77 -3.25 -4.67 -7.27
N LYS A 78 -3.59 -5.75 -7.97
CA LYS A 78 -2.63 -6.43 -8.87
C LYS A 78 -2.32 -5.50 -10.05
N ALA A 79 -1.04 -5.46 -10.46
CA ALA A 79 -0.58 -4.66 -11.60
C ALA A 79 -1.01 -5.28 -12.94
#